data_AF-A0A654TN13-F1
#
_entry.id   AF-A0A654TN13-F1
#
_cell.length_a   1.000
_cell.length_b   1.000
_cell.length_c   1.000
_cell.angle_alpha   90.00
_cell.angle_beta   90.00
_cell.angle_gamma   90.00
#
_symmetry.space_group_name_H-M   'P 1'
#
loop_
_entity.id
_entity.type
_entity.pdbx_description
1 polymer ?
#
loop_
_entity_poly.entity_id
_entity_poly.type
_entity_poly.pdbx_seq_one_letter_code
_entity_poly.pdbx_strand_id
1 'polypeptide(L)' 'MFEGRAKLADAVSAHMSPPLRMIGAGELVSAAGKALRDWDALMVVEEGKPVGVITRYDLLGFLSEGAGRR' A
#
# COMPACT_ATOMS: atom_id res chain seq x y z
N MET A 1 -14.98 18.81 -10.37
CA MET A 1 -15.98 18.11 -11.20
C MET A 1 -16.39 16.86 -10.46
N PHE A 2 -17.66 16.72 -10.07
CA PHE A 2 -18.21 15.41 -9.70
C PHE A 2 -18.54 14.71 -11.02
N GLU A 3 -17.82 13.65 -11.36
CA GLU A 3 -17.95 12.96 -12.66
C GLU A 3 -19.25 12.14 -12.78
N GLY A 4 -20.30 12.48 -12.00
CA GLY A 4 -21.59 11.78 -11.96
C GLY A 4 -21.57 10.39 -11.33
N ARG A 5 -20.40 9.91 -10.87
CA ARG A 5 -20.21 8.55 -10.35
C ARG A 5 -20.55 8.39 -8.87
N ALA A 6 -20.78 9.49 -8.15
CA ALA A 6 -21.09 9.51 -6.72
C ALA A 6 -21.91 10.75 -6.37
N LYS A 7 -22.78 10.64 -5.36
CA LYS A 7 -23.46 11.78 -4.72
C LYS A 7 -22.74 12.14 -3.42
N LEU A 8 -22.83 13.41 -3.02
CA LEU A 8 -22.22 13.91 -1.79
C LEU A 8 -22.65 13.17 -0.51
N ALA A 9 -23.86 12.61 -0.50
CA ALA A 9 -24.42 11.88 0.64
C ALA A 9 -24.25 10.36 0.54
N ASP A 10 -23.59 9.84 -0.50
CA ASP A 10 -23.37 8.40 -0.62
C ASP A 10 -22.41 7.91 0.47
N ALA A 11 -22.63 6.69 0.95
CA ALA A 11 -21.68 6.05 1.85
C ALA A 11 -20.35 5.81 1.13
N VAL A 12 -19.23 6.12 1.80
CA VAL A 12 -17.87 5.89 1.27
C VAL A 12 -17.68 4.43 0.85
N SER A 13 -18.25 3.49 1.59
CA SER A 13 -18.19 2.05 1.29
C SER A 13 -18.74 1.67 -0.08
N ALA A 14 -19.66 2.45 -0.65
CA ALA A 14 -20.18 2.23 -1.99
C ALA A 14 -19.14 2.52 -3.10
N HIS A 15 -18.08 3.26 -2.75
CA HIS A 15 -17.08 3.78 -3.68
C HIS A 15 -15.65 3.32 -3.36
N MET A 16 -15.46 2.52 -2.31
CA MET A 16 -14.14 2.01 -1.96
C MET A 16 -13.64 1.00 -3.01
N SER A 17 -12.34 1.07 -3.29
CA SER A 17 -11.66 0.01 -4.03
C SER A 17 -11.69 -1.30 -3.23
N PRO A 18 -11.38 -2.44 -3.86
CA PRO A 18 -11.08 -3.66 -3.12
C PRO A 18 -9.99 -3.43 -2.05
N PRO A 19 -9.98 -4.23 -0.97
CA PRO A 19 -8.94 -4.15 0.05
C PRO A 19 -7.54 -4.33 -0.55
N LEU A 20 -6.56 -3.63 0.03
CA LEU A 20 -5.16 -3.80 -0.34
C LEU A 20 -4.69 -5.22 -0.05
N ARG A 21 -3.73 -5.71 -0.86
CA ARG A 21 -3.05 -6.96 -0.57
C ARG A 21 -2.25 -6.81 0.72
N MET A 22 -2.32 -7.83 1.58
CA MET A 22 -1.63 -7.83 2.87
C MET A 22 -0.24 -8.43 2.75
N ILE A 23 0.71 -7.91 3.53
CA ILE A 23 2.04 -8.47 3.74
C ILE A 23 2.38 -8.43 5.22
N GLY A 24 3.04 -9.48 5.73
CA GLY A 24 3.48 -9.51 7.13
C GLY A 24 4.64 -8.55 7.39
N ALA A 25 4.67 -7.90 8.55
CA ALA A 25 5.74 -6.99 8.95
C ALA A 25 7.13 -7.66 9.03
N GLY A 26 7.18 -8.98 9.26
CA GLY A 26 8.41 -9.77 9.26
C GLY A 26 8.84 -10.31 7.89
N GLU A 27 8.10 -10.03 6.82
CA GLU A 27 8.47 -10.48 5.48
C GLU A 27 9.69 -9.74 4.94
N LEU A 28 10.43 -10.41 4.05
CA LEU A 28 11.59 -9.79 3.41
C LEU A 28 11.14 -8.63 2.51
N VAL A 29 11.95 -7.57 2.47
CA VAL A 29 11.74 -6.43 1.55
C VAL A 29 11.63 -6.89 0.09
N SER A 30 12.30 -7.98 -0.29
CA SER A 30 12.17 -8.56 -1.63
C SER A 30 10.76 -9.09 -1.94
N ALA A 31 10.03 -9.61 -0.94
CA ALA A 31 8.64 -10.04 -1.11
C ALA A 31 7.73 -8.84 -1.36
N ALA A 32 7.90 -7.76 -0.59
CA ALA A 32 7.22 -6.48 -0.82
C ALA A 32 7.51 -5.95 -2.23
N GLY A 33 8.78 -5.95 -2.65
CA GLY A 33 9.18 -5.53 -4.00
C GLY A 33 8.58 -6.40 -5.12
N LYS A 34 8.42 -7.71 -4.90
CA LYS A 34 7.73 -8.57 -5.87
C LYS A 34 6.26 -8.22 -6.00
N ALA A 35 5.56 -8.05 -4.89
CA ALA A 35 4.13 -7.74 -4.88
C ALA A 35 3.85 -6.32 -5.42
N LEU A 36 4.68 -5.33 -5.08
CA LEU A 36 4.54 -3.95 -5.56
C LEU A 36 4.82 -3.77 -7.05
N ARG A 37 5.26 -4.81 -7.78
CA ARG A 37 5.30 -4.77 -9.26
C ARG A 37 3.90 -4.81 -9.85
N ASP A 38 3.03 -5.63 -9.27
CA ASP A 38 1.68 -5.86 -9.79
C ASP A 38 0.63 -4.98 -9.11
N TRP A 39 0.94 -4.49 -7.90
CA TRP A 39 0.03 -3.70 -7.07
C TRP A 39 0.66 -2.36 -6.68
N ASP A 40 -0.16 -1.31 -6.56
CA ASP A 40 0.34 0.04 -6.23
C ASP A 40 0.68 0.21 -4.74
N ALA A 41 0.03 -0.55 -3.86
CA ALA A 41 0.19 -0.48 -2.41
C ALA A 41 -0.08 -1.81 -1.71
N LEU A 42 0.52 -1.99 -0.54
CA LEU A 42 0.33 -3.14 0.35
C LEU A 42 -0.04 -2.68 1.76
N MET A 43 -0.96 -3.40 2.40
CA MET A 43 -1.24 -3.28 3.82
C MET A 43 -0.24 -4.12 4.61
N VAL A 44 0.54 -3.50 5.48
CA VAL A 44 1.45 -4.20 6.39
C VAL A 44 0.67 -4.63 7.61
N VAL A 45 0.77 -5.91 7.95
CA VAL A 45 0.11 -6.50 9.11
C VAL A 45 1.11 -7.11 10.09
N GLU A 46 0.87 -6.93 11.38
CA GLU A 46 1.61 -7.56 12.46
C GLU A 46 0.61 -8.21 13.41
N GLU A 47 0.77 -9.51 13.69
CA GLU A 47 -0.18 -10.29 14.50
C GLU A 47 -1.65 -10.16 14.04
N GLY A 48 -1.86 -10.04 12.72
CA GLY A 48 -3.18 -9.86 12.11
C GLY A 48 -3.76 -8.44 12.21
N LYS A 49 -3.04 -7.49 12.82
CA LYS A 49 -3.44 -6.09 12.93
C LYS A 49 -2.77 -5.25 11.84
N PRO A 50 -3.50 -4.37 11.13
CA PRO A 50 -2.89 -3.44 10.19
C PRO A 50 -2.04 -2.42 10.94
N VAL A 51 -0.76 -2.33 10.59
CA VAL A 51 0.21 -1.41 11.21
C VAL A 51 0.68 -0.30 10.29
N GLY A 52 0.49 -0.44 8.98
CA GLY A 52 0.86 0.58 8.01
C GLY A 52 0.52 0.22 6.59
N VAL A 53 0.77 1.14 5.68
CA VAL A 53 0.66 0.93 4.23
C VAL A 53 2.00 1.30 3.62
N ILE A 54 2.47 0.48 2.67
CA ILE A 54 3.67 0.78 1.88
C ILE A 54 3.33 0.77 0.40
N THR A 55 4.01 1.64 -0.34
CA THR A 55 3.87 1.82 -1.78
C THR A 55 5.22 1.60 -2.47
N ARG A 56 5.22 1.64 -3.81
CA ARG A 56 6.47 1.65 -4.59
C ARG A 56 7.37 2.83 -4.20
N TYR A 57 6.80 3.98 -3.90
CA TYR A 57 7.56 5.18 -3.55
C TYR A 57 8.32 5.00 -2.25
N ASP A 58 7.68 4.39 -1.25
CA ASP A 58 8.34 4.11 0.05
C ASP A 58 9.51 3.14 -0.13
N LEU A 59 9.32 2.09 -0.95
CA LEU A 59 10.37 1.13 -1.26
C LEU A 59 11.55 1.78 -1.99
N LEU A 60 11.26 2.61 -3.01
CA LEU A 60 12.30 3.32 -3.77
C LEU A 60 13.04 4.34 -2.90
N GLY A 61 12.32 5.06 -2.05
CA GLY A 61 12.90 5.99 -1.07
C GLY A 61 13.86 5.27 -0.12
N PHE A 62 13.41 4.17 0.48
CA PHE A 62 14.24 3.33 1.36
C PHE A 62 15.54 2.85 0.70
N LEU A 63 15.46 2.37 -0.55
CA LEU A 63 16.64 1.91 -1.28
C LEU A 63 17.60 3.05 -1.63
N SER A 64 17.06 4.23 -1.93
CA SER A 64 17.85 5.42 -2.29
C SER A 64 18.59 5.98 -1.06
N GLU A 65 17.95 6.00 0.11
CA GLU A 65 18.60 6.40 1.37
C GLU A 65 19.66 5.39 1.83
N GLY A 66 19.39 4.09 1.66
CA GLY A 66 20.35 3.03 1.99
C GLY A 66 21.59 3.02 1.10
N ALA A 67 21.43 3.38 -0.18
CA ALA A 67 22.53 3.52 -1.13
C ALA A 67 23.44 4.72 -0.82
N GLY A 68 22.91 5.78 -0.21
CA GLY A 68 23.68 6.97 0.18
C GLY A 68 24.48 6.84 1.49
N ARG A 69 24.30 5.76 2.25
CA ARG A 69 25.06 5.45 3.48
C ARG A 69 26.21 4.46 3.27
N ARG A 70 26.61 4.22 2.02
CA ARG A 70 27.80 3.43 1.65
C ARG A 70 28.88 4.29 1.02
#